data_AF-A0A2X2T021-F1
#
_entry.id   AF-A0A2X2T021-F1
#
_cell.length_a   1.000
_cell.length_b   1.000
_cell.length_c   1.000
_cell.angle_alpha   90.00
_cell.angle_beta   90.00
_cell.angle_gamma   90.00
#
_symmetry.space_group_name_H-M   'P 1'
#
loop_
_entity.id
_entity.type
_entity.pdbx_description
1 polymer ?
#
loop_
_entity_poly.entity_id
_entity_poly.type
_entity_poly.pdbx_seq_one_letter_code
_entity_poly.pdbx_strand_id
1 'polypeptide(L)'
;MSRKYNFIYSKLVEDNDDVVGHIAYSLYKNEKIEFIETFKEKHGTEPTELDLEPFHISSCTNGSLERFKRMAIVILQEFTNELLGRTIKDIEHNVISNYKKYLRETVDEIKPPSIGMSYLHGILQSVLGAFLFLLLMAGIIFAFNLNKKGTTISINDSSMNVEQTTIKDSINGNKK
;
A
#
# COMPACT_ATOMS: atom_id res chain seq x y z
N MET A 1 15.08 -57.39 -24.41
CA MET A 1 15.53 -56.59 -25.58
C MET A 1 16.35 -55.42 -25.07
N SER A 2 17.56 -55.20 -25.59
CA SER A 2 18.43 -54.07 -25.22
C SER A 2 17.83 -52.76 -25.72
N ARG A 3 17.73 -51.73 -24.87
CA ARG A 3 17.31 -50.39 -25.32
C ARG A 3 18.32 -49.83 -26.33
N LYS A 4 17.85 -49.33 -27.46
CA LYS A 4 18.70 -48.64 -28.44
C LYS A 4 18.86 -47.19 -27.99
N TYR A 5 20.05 -46.81 -27.53
CA TYR A 5 20.29 -45.44 -27.09
C TYR A 5 20.19 -44.48 -28.28
N ASN A 6 19.27 -43.52 -28.21
CA ASN A 6 19.16 -42.45 -29.18
C ASN A 6 20.00 -41.25 -28.74
N PHE A 7 21.01 -40.90 -29.55
CA PHE A 7 21.96 -39.79 -29.33
C PHE A 7 21.38 -38.40 -29.64
N ILE A 8 20.06 -38.24 -29.63
CA ILE A 8 19.38 -36.98 -29.95
C ILE A 8 19.78 -35.83 -29.01
N TYR A 9 20.06 -36.14 -27.74
CA TYR A 9 20.46 -35.14 -26.75
C TYR A 9 21.73 -34.41 -27.19
N SER A 10 22.79 -35.14 -27.53
CA SER A 10 24.06 -34.56 -27.98
C SER A 10 24.00 -33.93 -29.38
N LYS A 11 22.86 -34.06 -30.09
CA LYS A 11 22.62 -33.34 -31.34
C LYS A 11 21.88 -32.01 -31.13
N LEU A 12 21.17 -31.88 -30.01
CA LEU A 12 20.37 -30.69 -29.69
C LEU A 12 21.06 -29.78 -28.68
N VAL A 13 21.77 -30.37 -27.71
CA VAL A 13 22.45 -29.69 -26.60
C VAL A 13 23.94 -29.72 -26.84
N GLU A 14 24.54 -28.53 -26.95
CA GLU A 14 25.98 -28.37 -27.20
C GLU A 14 26.79 -28.44 -25.91
N ASP A 15 26.28 -27.83 -24.83
CA ASP A 15 26.90 -27.84 -23.50
C ASP A 15 25.84 -27.70 -22.38
N ASN A 16 26.29 -27.64 -21.13
CA ASN A 16 25.38 -27.53 -19.97
C ASN A 16 24.65 -26.18 -19.89
N ASP A 17 25.21 -25.12 -20.47
CA ASP A 17 24.68 -23.75 -20.42
C ASP A 17 23.83 -23.42 -21.67
N ASP A 18 23.71 -24.35 -22.62
CA ASP A 18 22.89 -24.24 -23.83
C ASP A 18 21.39 -24.32 -23.51
N VAL A 19 20.83 -23.21 -23.01
CA VAL A 19 19.40 -23.07 -22.68
C VAL A 19 18.52 -23.41 -23.89
N VAL A 20 18.91 -22.98 -25.09
CA VAL A 20 18.16 -23.24 -26.33
C VAL A 20 18.13 -24.73 -26.61
N GLY A 21 19.27 -25.40 -26.50
CA GLY A 21 19.39 -26.86 -26.67
C GLY A 21 18.54 -27.62 -25.66
N HIS A 22 18.54 -27.23 -24.38
CA HIS A 22 17.72 -27.89 -23.35
C HIS A 22 16.21 -27.72 -23.60
N ILE A 23 15.78 -26.53 -24.04
CA ILE A 23 14.39 -26.30 -24.45
C ILE A 23 14.07 -27.15 -25.69
N ALA A 24 14.96 -27.17 -26.69
CA ALA A 24 14.78 -27.97 -27.91
C ALA A 24 14.68 -29.47 -27.61
N TYR A 25 15.50 -29.98 -26.70
CA TYR A 25 15.41 -31.36 -26.22
C TYR A 25 14.10 -31.66 -25.49
N SER A 26 13.63 -30.71 -24.67
CA SER A 26 12.33 -30.84 -24.00
C SER A 26 11.18 -30.92 -25.00
N LEU A 27 11.22 -30.10 -26.06
CA LEU A 27 10.25 -30.17 -27.16
C LEU A 27 10.27 -31.52 -27.87
N TYR A 28 11.46 -32.06 -28.18
CA TYR A 28 11.59 -33.41 -28.73
C TYR A 28 10.98 -34.48 -27.82
N LYS A 29 11.22 -34.37 -26.50
CA LYS A 29 10.66 -35.32 -25.54
C LYS A 29 9.15 -35.24 -25.45
N ASN A 30 8.58 -34.04 -25.54
CA ASN A 30 7.13 -33.85 -25.60
C ASN A 30 6.53 -34.53 -26.83
N GLU A 31 7.10 -34.33 -28.03
CA GLU A 31 6.63 -35.04 -29.24
C GLU A 31 6.78 -36.57 -29.11
N LYS A 32 7.84 -37.06 -28.43
CA LYS A 32 8.01 -38.51 -28.18
C LYS A 32 6.91 -39.06 -27.25
N ILE A 33 6.55 -38.31 -26.21
CA ILE A 33 5.47 -38.68 -25.29
C ILE A 33 4.15 -38.72 -26.05
N GLU A 34 3.85 -37.69 -26.84
CA GLU A 34 2.63 -37.63 -27.67
C GLU A 34 2.53 -38.81 -28.64
N PHE A 35 3.65 -39.18 -29.28
CA PHE A 35 3.71 -40.37 -30.13
C PHE A 35 3.37 -41.66 -29.35
N ILE A 36 3.97 -41.82 -28.16
CA ILE A 36 3.75 -42.99 -27.30
C ILE A 36 2.29 -43.08 -26.86
N GLU A 37 1.70 -41.98 -26.40
CA GLU A 37 0.30 -41.96 -25.97
C GLU A 37 -0.65 -42.24 -27.15
N THR A 38 -0.40 -41.63 -28.31
CA THR A 38 -1.17 -41.93 -29.54
C THR A 38 -1.08 -43.40 -29.94
N PHE A 39 0.08 -44.03 -29.76
CA PHE A 39 0.25 -45.46 -30.03
C PHE A 39 -0.56 -46.31 -29.05
N LYS A 40 -0.50 -46.01 -27.75
CA LYS A 40 -1.27 -46.72 -26.72
C LYS A 40 -2.76 -46.67 -26.96
N GLU A 41 -3.28 -45.49 -27.32
CA GLU A 41 -4.70 -45.32 -27.62
C GLU A 41 -5.16 -46.21 -28.78
N LYS A 42 -4.30 -46.41 -29.79
CA LYS A 42 -4.62 -47.21 -30.98
C LYS A 42 -4.42 -48.70 -30.79
N HIS A 43 -3.42 -49.11 -30.02
CA HIS A 43 -2.99 -50.51 -29.92
C HIS A 43 -3.25 -51.15 -28.54
N GLY A 44 -3.69 -50.36 -27.56
CA GLY A 44 -3.97 -50.81 -26.18
C GLY A 44 -2.73 -51.25 -25.39
N THR A 45 -1.53 -51.01 -25.92
CA THR A 45 -0.26 -51.48 -25.36
C THR A 45 0.86 -50.45 -25.56
N GLU A 46 1.90 -50.54 -24.74
CA GLU A 46 3.11 -49.71 -24.88
C GLU A 46 3.85 -50.04 -26.19
N PRO A 47 4.36 -49.04 -26.94
CA PRO A 47 5.16 -49.29 -28.13
C PRO A 47 6.47 -50.00 -27.79
N THR A 48 6.85 -50.97 -28.62
CA THR A 48 8.18 -51.58 -28.56
C THR A 48 9.24 -50.65 -29.16
N GLU A 49 10.53 -50.97 -28.98
CA GLU A 49 11.62 -50.20 -29.60
C GLU A 49 11.55 -50.19 -31.15
N LEU A 50 10.96 -51.22 -31.77
CA LEU A 50 10.73 -51.25 -33.22
C LEU A 50 9.59 -50.32 -33.62
N ASP A 51 8.53 -50.22 -32.81
CA ASP A 51 7.41 -49.32 -33.05
C ASP A 51 7.80 -47.83 -32.91
N LEU A 52 8.87 -47.55 -32.15
CA LEU A 52 9.46 -46.22 -32.01
C LEU A 52 10.41 -45.85 -33.18
N GLU A 53 10.83 -46.80 -34.01
CA GLU A 53 11.77 -46.55 -35.10
C GLU A 53 11.27 -45.51 -36.11
N PRO A 54 10.00 -45.54 -36.57
CA PRO A 54 9.48 -44.51 -37.47
C PRO A 54 9.58 -43.10 -36.89
N PHE A 55 9.27 -42.94 -35.60
CA PHE A 55 9.42 -41.66 -34.90
C PHE A 55 10.90 -41.24 -34.83
N HIS A 56 11.81 -42.17 -34.54
CA HIS A 56 13.23 -41.87 -34.51
C HIS A 56 13.76 -41.43 -35.88
N ILE A 57 13.32 -42.08 -36.96
CA ILE A 57 13.71 -41.71 -38.32
C ILE A 57 13.20 -40.32 -38.69
N SER A 58 11.94 -39.98 -38.38
CA SER A 58 11.36 -38.68 -38.74
C SER A 58 11.86 -37.53 -37.87
N SER A 59 11.97 -37.74 -36.56
CA SER A 59 12.28 -36.69 -35.58
C SER A 59 13.78 -36.44 -35.41
N CYS A 60 14.65 -37.32 -35.90
CA CYS A 60 16.12 -37.16 -35.81
C CYS A 60 16.78 -36.69 -37.13
N THR A 61 15.99 -36.27 -38.12
CA THR A 61 16.51 -35.63 -39.34
C THR A 61 17.05 -34.24 -39.02
N ASN A 62 18.02 -33.75 -39.81
CA ASN A 62 18.56 -32.39 -39.63
C ASN A 62 17.46 -31.33 -39.68
N GLY A 63 16.47 -31.47 -40.57
CA GLY A 63 15.32 -30.56 -40.64
C GLY A 63 14.48 -30.54 -39.35
N SER A 64 14.28 -31.70 -38.71
CA SER A 64 13.60 -31.80 -37.42
C SER A 64 14.42 -31.21 -36.28
N LEU A 65 15.73 -31.44 -36.23
CA LEU A 65 16.62 -30.82 -35.24
C LEU A 65 16.56 -29.29 -35.29
N GLU A 66 16.67 -28.75 -36.51
CA GLU A 66 16.57 -27.32 -36.77
C GLU A 66 15.18 -26.77 -36.42
N ARG A 67 14.12 -27.55 -36.62
CA ARG A 67 12.76 -27.19 -36.18
C ARG A 67 12.71 -27.03 -34.66
N PHE A 68 13.22 -27.99 -33.91
CA PHE A 68 13.25 -27.92 -32.44
C PHE A 68 14.07 -26.73 -31.95
N LYS A 69 15.27 -26.49 -32.52
CA LYS A 69 16.10 -25.33 -32.17
C LYS A 69 15.37 -24.01 -32.47
N ARG A 70 14.73 -23.87 -33.63
CA ARG A 70 13.94 -22.67 -33.95
C ARG A 70 12.76 -22.46 -33.00
N MET A 71 12.00 -23.50 -32.68
CA MET A 71 10.91 -23.40 -31.71
C MET A 71 11.40 -22.98 -30.33
N ALA A 72 12.53 -23.54 -29.88
CA ALA A 72 13.17 -23.16 -28.63
C ALA A 72 13.60 -21.68 -28.61
N ILE A 73 14.19 -21.18 -29.70
CA ILE A 73 14.56 -19.76 -29.84
C ILE A 73 13.32 -18.87 -29.74
N VAL A 74 12.22 -19.22 -30.42
CA VAL A 74 10.98 -18.44 -30.37
C VAL A 74 10.42 -18.39 -28.94
N ILE A 75 10.32 -19.53 -28.25
CA ILE A 75 9.85 -19.60 -26.86
C ILE A 75 10.71 -18.71 -25.95
N LEU A 76 12.03 -18.82 -26.06
CA LEU A 76 12.95 -18.04 -25.23
C LEU A 76 12.84 -16.53 -25.53
N GLN A 77 12.70 -16.17 -26.81
CA GLN A 77 12.55 -14.78 -27.25
C GLN A 77 11.24 -14.17 -26.74
N GLU A 78 10.13 -14.90 -26.85
CA GLU A 78 8.83 -14.47 -26.32
C GLU A 78 8.89 -14.26 -24.81
N PHE A 79 9.39 -15.25 -24.06
CA PHE A 79 9.56 -15.15 -22.62
C PHE A 79 10.42 -13.95 -22.21
N THR A 80 11.56 -13.76 -22.89
CA THR A 80 12.48 -12.65 -22.62
C THR A 80 11.83 -11.30 -22.90
N ASN A 81 11.15 -11.16 -24.04
CA ASN A 81 10.47 -9.92 -24.41
C ASN A 81 9.34 -9.57 -23.43
N GLU A 82 8.57 -10.57 -23.00
CA GLU A 82 7.54 -10.34 -22.00
C GLU A 82 8.12 -9.94 -20.64
N LEU A 83 9.17 -10.62 -20.17
CA LEU A 83 9.83 -10.27 -18.92
C LEU A 83 10.41 -8.87 -18.97
N LEU A 84 11.18 -8.54 -20.01
CA LEU A 84 11.74 -7.20 -20.19
C LEU A 84 10.62 -6.14 -20.25
N GLY A 85 9.54 -6.42 -20.99
CA GLY A 85 8.39 -5.53 -21.07
C GLY A 85 7.71 -5.30 -19.72
N ARG A 86 7.59 -6.34 -18.88
CA ARG A 86 7.08 -6.23 -17.51
C ARG A 86 8.04 -5.45 -16.62
N THR A 87 9.33 -5.78 -16.64
CA THR A 87 10.35 -5.09 -15.84
C THR A 87 10.45 -3.61 -16.17
N ILE A 88 10.38 -3.22 -17.45
CA ILE A 88 10.38 -1.81 -17.85
C ILE A 88 9.17 -1.09 -17.27
N LYS A 89 7.96 -1.65 -17.42
CA LYS A 89 6.73 -1.06 -16.87
C LYS A 89 6.78 -0.93 -15.36
N ASP A 90 7.30 -1.95 -14.67
CA ASP A 90 7.43 -1.93 -13.21
C ASP A 90 8.43 -0.85 -12.77
N ILE A 91 9.56 -0.70 -13.46
CA ILE A 91 10.54 0.36 -13.21
C ILE A 91 9.89 1.73 -13.42
N GLU A 92 9.22 1.96 -14.55
CA GLU A 92 8.54 3.23 -14.85
C GLU A 92 7.49 3.57 -13.78
N HIS A 93 6.66 2.59 -13.40
CA HIS A 93 5.66 2.78 -12.37
C HIS A 93 6.29 3.09 -11.00
N ASN A 94 7.36 2.38 -10.63
CA ASN A 94 8.08 2.60 -9.38
C ASN A 94 8.76 3.98 -9.34
N VAL A 95 9.37 4.42 -10.44
CA VAL A 95 9.97 5.75 -10.53
C VAL A 95 8.90 6.84 -10.40
N ILE A 96 7.80 6.75 -11.15
CA ILE A 96 6.72 7.75 -11.10
C ILE A 96 6.06 7.79 -9.72
N SER A 97 5.77 6.63 -9.13
CA SER A 97 5.12 6.55 -7.82
C SER A 97 6.04 7.07 -6.71
N ASN A 98 7.33 6.71 -6.72
CA ASN A 98 8.31 7.23 -5.77
C ASN A 98 8.50 8.74 -5.94
N TYR A 99 8.59 9.24 -7.17
CA TYR A 99 8.71 10.67 -7.42
C TYR A 99 7.48 11.45 -6.91
N LYS A 100 6.27 10.94 -7.17
CA LYS A 100 5.03 11.52 -6.61
C LYS A 100 5.02 11.49 -5.09
N LYS A 101 5.55 10.43 -4.47
CA LYS A 101 5.68 10.32 -3.01
C LYS A 101 6.63 11.38 -2.46
N TYR A 102 7.84 11.48 -2.99
CA TYR A 102 8.82 12.48 -2.54
C TYR A 102 8.34 13.92 -2.77
N LEU A 103 7.67 14.19 -3.89
CA LEU A 103 7.05 15.50 -4.11
C LEU A 103 5.94 15.79 -3.11
N ARG A 104 5.11 14.82 -2.75
CA ARG A 104 4.08 15.01 -1.72
C ARG A 104 4.70 15.24 -0.35
N GLU A 105 5.70 14.44 0.05
CA GLU A 105 6.39 14.59 1.32
C GLU A 105 7.04 15.98 1.43
N THR A 106 7.77 16.41 0.40
CA THR A 106 8.40 17.75 0.38
C THR A 106 7.38 18.89 0.34
N VAL A 107 6.27 18.75 -0.39
CA VAL A 107 5.20 19.76 -0.41
C VAL A 107 4.45 19.80 0.93
N ASP A 108 4.18 18.66 1.55
CA ASP A 108 3.47 18.59 2.84
C ASP A 108 4.31 19.16 3.98
N GLU A 109 5.64 19.04 3.94
CA GLU A 109 6.55 19.72 4.87
C GLU A 109 6.50 21.26 4.76
N ILE A 110 6.27 21.78 3.55
CA ILE A 110 6.23 23.23 3.28
C ILE A 110 4.80 23.79 3.38
N LYS A 111 3.78 22.92 3.33
CA LYS A 111 2.38 23.34 3.33
C LYS A 111 2.03 23.94 4.69
N PRO A 112 1.63 25.23 4.76
CA PRO A 112 1.18 25.78 6.03
C PRO A 112 -0.01 24.96 6.54
N PRO A 113 -0.14 24.79 7.88
CA PRO A 113 -1.29 24.10 8.45
C PRO A 113 -2.56 24.70 7.87
N SER A 114 -3.54 23.84 7.55
CA SER A 114 -4.73 24.27 6.82
C SER A 114 -5.30 25.53 7.49
N ILE A 115 -5.34 26.60 6.69
CA ILE A 115 -5.80 27.94 7.08
C ILE A 115 -7.04 27.80 7.96
N GLY A 116 -8.04 27.03 7.51
CA GLY A 116 -9.28 26.77 8.24
C GLY A 116 -9.12 26.22 9.66
N MET A 117 -8.23 25.25 9.89
CA MET A 117 -8.08 24.64 11.22
C MET A 117 -7.35 25.58 12.19
N SER A 118 -6.39 26.37 11.70
CA SER A 118 -5.69 27.38 12.50
C SER A 118 -6.63 28.52 12.91
N TYR A 119 -7.52 28.97 12.02
CA TYR A 119 -8.53 29.99 12.36
C TYR A 119 -9.55 29.47 13.37
N LEU A 120 -10.00 28.22 13.24
CA LEU A 120 -10.95 27.63 14.21
C LEU A 120 -10.35 27.55 15.63
N HIS A 121 -9.09 27.14 15.74
CA HIS A 121 -8.41 27.10 17.05
C HIS A 121 -8.30 28.51 17.67
N GLY A 122 -7.96 29.53 16.87
CA GLY A 122 -7.84 30.91 17.33
C GLY A 122 -9.18 31.50 17.81
N ILE A 123 -10.28 31.21 17.10
CA ILE A 123 -11.63 31.66 17.49
C ILE A 123 -12.05 30.98 18.79
N LEU A 124 -11.87 29.66 18.93
CA LEU A 124 -12.25 28.93 20.14
C LEU A 124 -11.46 29.42 21.37
N GLN A 125 -10.16 29.65 21.21
CA GLN A 125 -9.32 30.21 22.28
C GLN A 125 -9.78 31.62 22.68
N SER A 126 -10.17 32.45 21.72
CA SER A 126 -10.65 33.82 21.97
C SER A 126 -11.98 33.82 22.73
N VAL A 127 -12.91 32.93 22.36
CA VAL A 127 -14.20 32.78 23.05
C VAL A 127 -14.00 32.31 24.50
N LEU A 128 -13.10 31.34 24.72
CA LEU A 128 -12.79 30.84 26.07
C LEU A 128 -12.18 31.94 26.95
N GLY A 129 -11.27 32.74 26.39
CA GLY A 129 -10.64 33.87 27.09
C GLY A 129 -11.63 34.96 27.45
N ALA A 130 -12.55 35.31 26.54
CA ALA A 130 -13.60 36.29 26.80
C ALA A 130 -14.56 35.83 27.92
N PHE A 131 -14.91 34.55 27.94
CA PHE A 131 -15.74 33.98 29.00
C PHE A 131 -15.06 34.04 30.37
N LEU A 132 -13.77 33.71 30.44
CA LEU A 132 -12.98 33.80 31.67
C LEU A 132 -12.88 35.24 32.17
N PHE A 133 -12.64 36.20 31.27
CA PHE A 133 -12.56 37.62 31.60
C PHE A 133 -13.90 38.15 32.13
N LEU A 134 -15.01 37.75 31.52
CA LEU A 134 -16.36 38.10 31.99
C LEU A 134 -16.60 37.59 33.41
N LEU A 135 -16.20 36.35 33.71
CA LEU A 135 -16.35 35.74 35.04
C LEU A 135 -15.51 36.50 36.09
N LEU A 136 -14.28 36.87 35.75
CA LEU A 136 -13.43 37.70 36.62
C LEU A 136 -14.05 39.08 36.87
N MET A 137 -14.55 39.75 35.83
CA MET A 137 -15.21 41.04 35.98
C MET A 137 -16.47 40.96 36.84
N ALA A 138 -17.30 39.94 36.65
CA ALA A 138 -18.48 39.70 37.48
C ALA A 138 -18.09 39.44 38.95
N GLY A 139 -17.03 38.67 39.19
CA GLY A 139 -16.49 38.43 40.54
C GLY A 139 -16.01 39.70 41.23
N ILE A 140 -15.30 40.57 40.52
CA ILE A 140 -14.83 41.87 41.05
C ILE A 140 -16.02 42.77 41.37
N ILE A 141 -16.98 42.91 40.46
CA ILE A 141 -18.18 43.73 40.68
C ILE A 141 -18.98 43.21 41.89
N PHE A 142 -19.11 41.89 42.03
CA PHE A 142 -19.77 41.27 43.16
C PHE A 142 -19.04 41.54 44.49
N ALA A 143 -17.70 41.42 44.51
CA ALA A 143 -16.90 41.73 45.69
C ALA A 143 -17.03 43.20 46.12
N PHE A 144 -17.02 44.14 45.16
CA PHE A 144 -17.28 45.56 45.44
C PHE A 144 -18.70 45.81 45.96
N ASN A 145 -19.71 45.08 45.47
CA ASN A 145 -21.09 45.21 45.93
C ASN A 145 -21.26 44.70 47.37
N LEU A 146 -20.64 43.56 47.70
CA LEU A 146 -20.61 43.03 49.08
C LEU A 146 -19.89 43.99 50.03
N ASN A 147 -18.77 44.58 49.60
CA ASN A 147 -18.03 45.55 50.41
C ASN A 147 -18.87 46.83 50.66
N LYS A 148 -19.57 47.33 49.64
CA LYS A 148 -20.47 48.50 49.78
C LYS A 148 -21.69 48.23 50.67
N LYS A 149 -22.15 46.98 50.79
CA LYS A 149 -23.38 46.63 51.52
C LYS A 149 -23.16 46.07 52.93
N GLY A 150 -21.93 46.09 53.47
CA GLY A 150 -21.67 45.74 54.88
C GLY A 150 -22.33 44.44 55.35
N THR A 151 -22.26 43.37 54.55
CA THR A 151 -23.02 42.14 54.80
C THR A 151 -22.23 41.16 55.67
N THR A 152 -22.68 40.91 56.89
CA THR A 152 -22.17 39.84 57.77
C THR A 152 -22.91 38.53 57.49
N ILE A 153 -22.23 37.53 56.95
CA ILE A 153 -22.80 36.20 56.70
C ILE A 153 -22.58 35.33 57.95
N SER A 154 -23.66 34.98 58.66
CA SER A 154 -23.64 34.01 59.76
C SER A 154 -24.31 32.72 59.31
N ILE A 155 -23.58 31.62 59.27
CA ILE A 155 -24.08 30.29 58.89
C ILE A 155 -24.44 29.54 60.17
N ASN A 156 -25.74 29.28 60.39
CA ASN A 156 -26.22 28.30 61.38
C ASN A 156 -27.30 27.40 60.74
N ASP A 157 -27.32 26.15 61.16
CA ASP A 157 -27.61 24.94 60.36
C ASP A 157 -29.08 24.70 59.95
N SER A 158 -29.98 25.69 59.97
CA SER A 158 -31.41 25.41 59.74
C SER A 158 -32.29 26.55 59.23
N SER A 159 -31.76 27.51 58.47
CA SER A 159 -32.48 28.31 57.43
C SER A 159 -31.74 29.63 57.17
N MET A 160 -31.63 30.02 55.90
CA MET A 160 -30.96 31.25 55.49
C MET A 160 -31.99 32.38 55.39
N ASN A 161 -31.96 33.33 56.32
CA ASN A 161 -32.68 34.60 56.19
C ASN A 161 -31.70 35.73 55.91
N VAL A 162 -32.00 36.51 54.87
CA VAL A 162 -31.23 37.69 54.47
C VAL A 162 -31.99 38.92 54.92
N GLU A 163 -31.47 39.64 55.90
CA GLU A 163 -32.03 40.91 56.34
C GLU A 163 -31.20 42.08 55.78
N GLN A 164 -31.87 43.04 55.14
CA GLN A 164 -31.26 44.26 54.59
C GLN A 164 -31.48 45.43 55.56
N THR A 165 -30.40 46.03 56.06
CA THR A 165 -30.46 47.29 56.80
C THR A 165 -30.06 48.45 55.88
N THR A 166 -30.96 49.41 55.71
CA THR A 166 -30.69 50.66 54.97
C THR A 166 -30.31 51.75 55.97
N ILE A 167 -29.10 52.30 55.89
CA ILE A 167 -28.72 53.48 56.69
C ILE A 167 -29.05 54.76 55.91
N LYS A 168 -29.91 55.59 56.52
CA LYS A 168 -30.15 57.00 56.17
C LYS A 168 -29.11 57.86 56.87
N ASP A 169 -28.37 58.67 56.12
CA ASP A 169 -27.62 59.78 56.71
C ASP A 169 -28.21 61.12 56.25
N SER A 170 -28.89 61.78 57.18
CA SER A 170 -28.95 63.24 57.26
C SER A 170 -27.76 63.70 58.09
N ILE A 171 -27.13 64.83 57.74
CA ILE A 171 -27.01 65.99 58.62
C ILE A 171 -26.36 67.16 57.88
N ASN A 172 -27.00 68.28 58.11
CA ASN A 172 -26.83 69.65 57.62
C ASN A 172 -25.73 70.39 58.42
N GLY A 173 -25.09 71.40 57.80
CA GLY A 173 -24.85 72.67 58.49
C GLY A 173 -23.42 73.17 58.73
N ASN A 174 -23.06 74.17 57.92
CA ASN A 174 -22.68 75.55 58.31
C ASN A 174 -21.22 76.05 58.34
N LYS A 175 -21.02 77.05 57.45
CA LYS A 175 -20.46 78.41 57.63
C LYS A 175 -18.95 78.63 57.82
N LYS A 176 -18.36 79.38 56.87
CA LYS A 176 -18.21 80.83 57.01
C LYS A 176 -18.35 81.53 55.66
#